data_AF-A0A2D6R2I1-F1
#
_entry.id   AF-A0A2D6R2I1-F1
#
_cell.length_a   1.000
_cell.length_b   1.000
_cell.length_c   1.000
_cell.angle_alpha   90.00
_cell.angle_beta   90.00
_cell.angle_gamma   90.00
#
_symmetry.space_group_name_H-M   'P 1'
#
loop_
_entity.id
_entity.type
_entity.pdbx_description
1 polymer ?
#
loop_
_entity_poly.entity_id
_entity_poly.type
_entity_poly.pdbx_seq_one_letter_code
_entity_poly.pdbx_strand_id
1 'polypeptide(L)' 'MADPYLILLGPSGNVIATNDDGGDGEDAWIRDLRLPTSGTYTIEATAYRKRQLGKYHLRVDVRR' A
#
# COMPACT_ATOMS: atom_id res chain seq x y z
N MET A 1 -10.34 -7.49 -13.82
CA MET A 1 -9.76 -6.30 -13.15
C MET A 1 -9.11 -6.81 -11.87
N ALA A 2 -7.97 -6.23 -11.46
CA ALA A 2 -7.34 -6.60 -10.20
C ALA A 2 -8.05 -5.87 -9.05
N ASP A 3 -8.13 -6.52 -7.91
CA ASP A 3 -8.59 -5.97 -6.63
C ASP A 3 -7.32 -5.53 -5.86
N PRO A 4 -6.96 -4.23 -5.87
CA PRO A 4 -5.66 -3.76 -5.40
C PRO A 4 -5.44 -4.04 -3.91
N TYR A 5 -4.20 -4.34 -3.55
CA TYR A 5 -3.77 -4.50 -2.18
C TYR A 5 -2.41 -3.82 -1.97
N LEU A 6 -2.31 -3.00 -0.93
CA LEU A 6 -1.09 -2.31 -0.55
C LEU A 6 -0.51 -2.87 0.73
N ILE A 7 0.80 -3.06 0.73
CA ILE A 7 1.59 -3.37 1.93
C ILE A 7 2.67 -2.29 2.06
N LEU A 8 2.68 -1.58 3.19
CA LEU A 8 3.76 -0.67 3.55
C LEU A 8 4.73 -1.37 4.49
N LEU A 9 5.97 -1.50 4.06
CA LEU A 9 7.06 -2.05 4.84
C LEU A 9 7.95 -0.93 5.39
N GLY A 10 8.34 -1.07 6.66
CA GLY A 10 9.28 -0.19 7.34
C GLY A 10 10.73 -0.47 6.96
N PRO A 11 11.68 0.34 7.48
CA PRO A 11 13.10 0.22 7.14
C PRO A 11 13.75 -1.13 7.50
N SER A 12 13.19 -1.86 8.46
CA SER A 12 13.63 -3.21 8.82
C SER A 12 12.88 -4.33 8.08
N GLY A 13 12.02 -3.99 7.12
CA GLY A 13 11.20 -4.93 6.36
C GLY A 13 9.94 -5.41 7.09
N ASN A 14 9.63 -4.87 8.28
CA ASN A 14 8.40 -5.20 8.98
C ASN A 14 7.19 -4.53 8.33
N VAL A 15 6.02 -5.17 8.38
CA VAL A 15 4.77 -4.55 7.94
C VAL A 15 4.38 -3.43 8.90
N ILE A 16 4.09 -2.26 8.34
CA ILE A 16 3.62 -1.07 9.05
C ILE A 16 2.11 -0.91 8.87
N ALA A 17 1.62 -1.10 7.65
CA ALA A 17 0.21 -0.98 7.31
C ALA A 17 -0.13 -1.80 6.07
N THR A 18 -1.38 -2.24 5.99
CA THR A 18 -1.94 -2.91 4.81
C THR A 18 -3.35 -2.43 4.55
N ASN A 19 -3.78 -2.44 3.30
CA ASN A 19 -5.16 -2.10 2.95
C ASN A 19 -5.52 -2.60 1.54
N ASP A 20 -6.72 -3.17 1.39
CA ASP A 20 -7.33 -3.65 0.15
C ASP A 20 -8.53 -2.81 -0.31
N ASP A 21 -9.23 -2.11 0.58
CA ASP A 21 -10.52 -1.46 0.27
C ASP A 21 -10.72 -0.07 0.94
N GLY A 22 -9.66 0.72 1.05
CA GLY A 22 -9.63 2.00 1.75
C GLY A 22 -9.96 3.25 0.91
N GLY A 23 -10.12 3.08 -0.41
CA GLY A 23 -10.31 4.11 -1.42
C GLY A 23 -11.72 4.18 -2.01
N ASP A 24 -11.84 4.78 -3.19
CA ASP A 24 -13.10 4.81 -3.92
C ASP A 24 -13.36 3.43 -4.54
N GLY A 25 -14.44 2.76 -4.13
CA GLY A 25 -14.75 1.41 -4.58
C GLY A 25 -13.85 0.36 -3.92
N GLU A 26 -13.19 -0.46 -4.74
CA GLU A 26 -12.24 -1.51 -4.29
C GLU A 26 -10.79 -1.02 -4.30
N ASP A 27 -10.53 0.28 -4.45
CA ASP A 27 -9.16 0.79 -4.49
C ASP A 27 -8.51 0.73 -3.10
N ALA A 28 -7.27 0.23 -3.02
CA ALA A 28 -6.48 0.26 -1.80
C ALA A 28 -5.96 1.67 -1.48
N TRP A 29 -6.11 2.13 -0.23
CA TRP A 29 -5.59 3.42 0.23
C TRP A 29 -5.08 3.38 1.68
N ILE A 30 -3.77 3.57 1.84
CA ILE A 30 -3.15 3.84 3.16
C ILE A 30 -3.05 5.36 3.34
N ARG A 31 -3.70 5.90 4.38
CA ARG A 31 -3.73 7.35 4.68
C ARG A 31 -3.54 7.65 6.16
N ASP A 32 -3.26 8.91 6.46
CA ASP A 32 -3.18 9.46 7.83
C ASP A 32 -2.23 8.71 8.77
N LEU A 33 -1.18 8.11 8.20
CA LEU A 33 -0.19 7.34 8.92
C LEU A 33 1.03 8.21 9.25
N ARG A 34 1.34 8.32 10.54
CA ARG A 34 2.63 8.88 11.00
C ARG A 34 3.70 7.80 10.92
N LEU A 35 4.74 8.05 10.14
CA LEU A 35 5.88 7.13 10.05
C LEU A 35 6.63 7.10 11.41
N PRO A 36 6.85 5.92 12.00
CA PRO A 36 7.38 5.80 13.36
C PRO A 36 8.86 6.17 13.47
N THR A 37 9.61 6.00 12.39
CA THR A 37 11.06 6.25 12.34
C THR A 37 11.48 6.77 10.98
N SER A 38 12.61 7.48 10.95
CA SER A 38 13.26 7.88 9.70
C SER A 38 13.95 6.67 9.03
N GLY A 39 13.82 6.55 7.71
CA GLY A 39 14.47 5.52 6.93
C GLY A 39 13.79 5.29 5.59
N THR A 40 14.22 4.26 4.88
CA THR A 40 13.61 3.84 3.61
C THR A 40 12.38 2.98 3.89
N TYR A 41 11.26 3.30 3.25
CA TYR A 41 10.05 2.48 3.28
C TYR A 41 9.82 1.88 1.90
N THR A 42 9.24 0.69 1.87
CA THR A 42 8.89 0.00 0.62
C THR A 42 7.37 -0.14 0.55
N ILE A 43 6.80 0.16 -0.61
CA ILE A 43 5.40 -0.12 -0.91
C ILE A 43 5.36 -1.31 -1.87
N GLU A 44 4.71 -2.39 -1.44
CA GLU A 44 4.35 -3.48 -2.33
C GLU A 44 2.91 -3.28 -2.81
N ALA A 45 2.74 -3.13 -4.12
CA ALA A 45 1.44 -3.06 -4.77
C ALA A 45 1.15 -4.41 -5.44
N THR A 46 0.09 -5.06 -5.00
CA THR A 46 -0.29 -6.40 -5.46
C THR A 46 -1.82 -6.53 -5.55
N ALA A 47 -2.32 -7.75 -5.77
CA ALA A 47 -3.75 -8.04 -5.74
C ALA A 47 -4.13 -8.71 -4.41
N TYR A 48 -5.34 -8.43 -3.92
CA TYR A 48 -5.91 -9.05 -2.73
C TYR A 48 -6.08 -10.57 -2.91
N ARG A 49 -6.58 -11.01 -4.08
CA ARG A 49 -6.72 -12.46 -4.36
C ARG A 49 -5.57 -12.99 -5.19
N LYS A 50 -5.22 -14.25 -4.92
CA LYS A 50 -4.19 -14.97 -5.68
C LYS A 50 -4.53 -15.03 -7.16
N ARG A 51 -3.49 -14.88 -8.00
CA ARG A 51 -3.57 -14.99 -9.48
C ARG A 51 -4.44 -13.94 -10.16
N GLN A 52 -4.90 -12.91 -9.45
CA GLN A 52 -5.42 -11.72 -10.12
C GLN A 52 -4.27 -10.94 -10.73
N LEU A 53 -4.45 -10.56 -11.99
CA LEU A 53 -3.50 -9.77 -12.77
C LEU A 53 -4.21 -8.51 -13.25
N GLY A 54 -3.46 -7.43 -13.35
CA GLY A 54 -3.97 -6.14 -13.79
C GLY A 54 -2.87 -5.10 -13.84
N LYS A 55 -3.18 -3.97 -14.46
CA LYS A 55 -2.37 -2.77 -14.37
C LYS A 55 -2.75 -2.03 -13.08
N TYR A 56 -1.75 -1.46 -12.41
CA TYR A 56 -1.96 -0.61 -11.25
C TYR A 56 -1.53 0.81 -11.57
N HIS A 57 -2.24 1.79 -11.03
CA HIS A 57 -1.75 3.16 -10.92
C HIS A 57 -1.44 3.43 -9.46
N LEU A 58 -0.16 3.62 -9.13
CA LEU A 58 0.28 3.89 -7.78
C LEU A 58 0.62 5.38 -7.63
N ARG A 59 0.06 6.03 -6.61
CA ARG A 59 0.41 7.39 -6.19
C ARG A 59 0.88 7.37 -4.75
N VAL A 60 1.93 8.13 -4.47
CA VAL A 60 2.50 8.30 -3.14
C VAL A 60 2.56 9.80 -2.84
N ASP A 61 2.06 10.19 -1.67
CA ASP A 61 2.21 11.55 -1.13
C ASP A 61 2.85 11.42 0.26
N VAL A 62 3.94 12.15 0.48
CA VAL A 62 4.65 12.17 1.77
C VAL A 62 4.73 13.61 2.22
N ARG A 63 4.26 13.87 3.44
CA ARG A 63 4.29 15.20 4.07
C ARG A 63 5.20 15.14 5.30
N ARG A 64 5.90 16.24 5.53
CA ARG A 64 6.70 16.45 6.75
C ARG A 64 5.81 16.99 7.86
#